data_AF-A0AA88PEA0-F1
#
_entry.id   AF-A0AA88PEA0-F1
#
_cell.length_a   1.000
_cell.length_b   1.000
_cell.length_c   1.000
_cell.angle_alpha   90.00
_cell.angle_beta   90.00
_cell.angle_gamma   90.00
#
_symmetry.space_group_name_H-M   'P 1'
#
loop_
_entity.id
_entity.type
_entity.pdbx_description
1 polymer ?
#
loop_
_entity_poly.entity_id
_entity_poly.type
_entity_poly.pdbx_seq_one_letter_code
_entity_poly.pdbx_strand_id
1 'polypeptide(L)'
;MVPVLMLLMAALVAADEPMMDLSRPAESNSVSVVYCNSTVYCQDGQTCCLSPYGIWSCCLYTLGQCCIDGVHCCPYGYRCDSTSTHCFRGWLKLPSSSIRATKAIQKPQDIKWQLQSEMAHCNGNVYCPVDQFCCKTAAGQWGCCNEMVL
;
A
#
# COMPACT_ATOMS: atom_id res chain seq x y z
N MET A 1 -40.22 25.74 -47.36
CA MET A 1 -39.34 26.74 -46.72
C MET A 1 -40.03 27.18 -45.44
N VAL A 2 -39.33 26.96 -44.32
CA VAL A 2 -39.62 27.19 -42.88
C VAL A 2 -39.94 28.70 -42.67
N PRO A 3 -40.64 29.21 -41.62
CA PRO A 3 -40.76 28.62 -40.27
C PRO A 3 -42.10 28.80 -39.49
N VAL A 4 -42.46 27.70 -38.84
CA VAL A 4 -43.22 27.58 -37.59
C VAL A 4 -42.19 27.62 -36.45
N LEU A 5 -42.18 28.63 -35.58
CA LEU A 5 -41.56 28.56 -34.25
C LEU A 5 -41.98 29.78 -33.40
N MET A 6 -43.14 29.70 -32.75
CA MET A 6 -43.21 29.41 -31.30
C MET A 6 -42.58 30.52 -30.45
N LEU A 7 -43.24 31.67 -30.42
CA LEU A 7 -42.89 32.90 -29.71
C LEU A 7 -43.53 32.99 -28.32
N LEU A 8 -43.70 31.90 -27.56
CA LEU A 8 -44.64 31.91 -26.42
C LEU A 8 -44.25 31.25 -25.10
N MET A 9 -42.97 31.10 -24.76
CA MET A 9 -42.61 30.84 -23.35
C MET A 9 -41.48 31.74 -22.90
N ALA A 10 -41.91 32.89 -22.39
CA ALA A 10 -41.11 33.74 -21.52
C ALA A 10 -40.72 33.01 -20.23
N ALA A 11 -39.58 33.45 -19.72
CA ALA A 11 -39.23 33.53 -18.31
C ALA A 11 -38.59 32.29 -17.64
N LEU A 12 -37.45 32.57 -17.02
CA LEU A 12 -36.88 31.97 -15.81
C LEU A 12 -36.16 30.61 -15.97
N VAL A 13 -34.89 30.65 -16.37
CA VAL A 13 -33.87 29.86 -15.66
C VAL A 13 -32.61 30.72 -15.52
N ALA A 14 -32.53 31.41 -14.39
CA ALA A 14 -31.30 31.96 -13.85
C ALA A 14 -30.50 30.82 -13.19
N ALA A 15 -29.18 30.93 -13.24
CA ALA A 15 -28.17 30.35 -12.34
C ALA A 15 -28.41 28.93 -11.80
N ASP A 16 -27.65 27.98 -12.32
CA ASP A 16 -27.11 26.90 -11.46
C ASP A 16 -25.69 26.60 -11.93
N GLU A 17 -24.73 27.24 -11.27
CA GLU A 17 -23.35 26.78 -11.26
C GLU A 17 -23.33 25.44 -10.51
N PRO A 18 -22.68 24.38 -11.02
CA PRO A 18 -22.60 23.13 -10.27
C PRO A 18 -21.75 23.35 -9.02
N MET A 19 -22.40 23.66 -7.90
CA MET A 19 -21.79 23.60 -6.58
C MET A 19 -21.33 22.16 -6.34
N MET A 20 -20.01 21.95 -6.27
CA MET A 20 -19.47 20.72 -5.71
C MET A 20 -19.88 20.69 -4.24
N ASP A 21 -20.88 19.86 -3.96
CA ASP A 21 -21.39 19.60 -2.63
C ASP A 21 -20.29 18.99 -1.75
N LEU A 22 -19.78 19.81 -0.82
CA LEU A 22 -18.82 19.44 0.22
C LEU A 22 -19.57 18.80 1.40
N SER A 23 -20.45 17.82 1.14
CA SER A 23 -21.15 17.09 2.20
C SER A 23 -21.21 15.58 2.00
N ARG A 24 -20.29 15.01 1.20
CA ARG A 24 -19.94 13.60 1.40
C ARG A 24 -19.03 13.50 2.62
N PRO A 25 -19.48 12.91 3.76
CA PRO A 25 -18.52 12.49 4.77
C PRO A 25 -17.49 11.65 4.03
N ALA A 26 -16.22 11.79 4.41
CA ALA A 26 -15.19 10.87 3.96
C ALA A 26 -15.73 9.46 4.27
N GLU A 27 -16.31 8.82 3.26
CA GLU A 27 -16.53 7.40 3.25
C GLU A 27 -15.16 6.90 3.66
N SER A 28 -15.10 6.31 4.85
CA SER A 28 -14.02 5.40 5.17
C SER A 28 -14.00 4.47 3.98
N ASN A 29 -13.10 4.74 3.03
CA ASN A 29 -12.80 3.84 1.95
C ASN A 29 -12.14 2.68 2.68
N SER A 30 -12.97 1.83 3.28
CA SER A 30 -12.56 0.64 3.98
C SER A 30 -12.00 -0.23 2.88
N VAL A 31 -10.73 0.00 2.56
CA VAL A 31 -9.95 -0.85 1.68
C VAL A 31 -10.05 -2.22 2.33
N SER A 32 -10.90 -3.07 1.77
CA SER A 32 -11.00 -4.45 2.20
C SER A 32 -9.62 -5.07 1.97
N VAL A 33 -9.12 -5.81 2.96
CA VAL A 33 -7.78 -6.38 2.93
C VAL A 33 -7.83 -7.83 3.35
N VAL A 34 -6.99 -8.64 2.71
CA VAL A 34 -6.84 -10.05 3.04
C VAL A 34 -5.61 -10.19 3.94
N TYR A 35 -5.81 -10.58 5.20
CA TYR A 35 -4.70 -10.79 6.12
C TYR A 35 -3.99 -12.11 5.83
N CYS A 36 -2.70 -12.03 5.49
CA CYS A 36 -1.84 -13.19 5.29
C CYS A 36 -1.36 -13.76 6.62
N ASN A 37 -1.09 -12.88 7.59
CA ASN A 37 -0.79 -13.23 8.97
C ASN A 37 -1.21 -12.07 9.91
N SER A 38 -0.73 -12.07 11.15
CA SER A 38 -1.03 -11.02 12.13
C SER A 38 -0.52 -9.63 11.75
N THR A 39 0.53 -9.52 10.95
CA THR A 39 1.26 -8.29 10.62
C THR A 39 1.35 -7.99 9.12
N VAL A 40 0.80 -8.82 8.25
CA VAL A 40 0.95 -8.75 6.80
C VAL A 40 -0.40 -8.98 6.14
N TYR A 41 -0.69 -8.18 5.13
CA TYR A 41 -1.92 -8.24 4.36
C TYR A 41 -1.70 -7.93 2.88
N CYS A 42 -2.66 -8.35 2.07
CA CYS A 42 -2.80 -8.01 0.67
C CYS A 42 -4.06 -7.18 0.44
N GLN A 43 -4.13 -6.50 -0.71
CA GLN A 43 -5.35 -5.79 -1.12
C GLN A 43 -6.51 -6.78 -1.29
N ASP A 44 -7.74 -6.26 -1.29
CA ASP A 44 -8.92 -7.09 -1.54
C ASP A 44 -8.78 -7.90 -2.83
N GLY A 45 -9.25 -9.14 -2.79
CA GLY A 45 -9.21 -10.05 -3.92
C GLY A 45 -7.80 -10.55 -4.30
N GLN A 46 -6.71 -10.09 -3.67
CA GLN A 46 -5.39 -10.69 -3.86
C GLN A 46 -5.21 -11.93 -2.99
N THR A 47 -4.28 -12.79 -3.40
CA THR A 47 -3.95 -14.02 -2.68
C THR A 47 -2.58 -13.90 -2.01
N CYS A 48 -2.52 -14.29 -0.75
CA CYS A 48 -1.29 -14.38 0.03
C CYS A 48 -0.47 -15.61 -0.36
N CYS A 49 0.77 -15.39 -0.79
CA CYS A 49 1.71 -16.46 -1.11
C CYS A 49 2.89 -16.43 -0.13
N LEU A 50 3.16 -17.57 0.49
CA LEU A 50 4.31 -17.75 1.37
C LEU A 50 5.43 -18.42 0.59
N SER A 51 6.56 -17.73 0.47
CA SER A 51 7.78 -18.32 -0.08
C SER A 51 8.39 -19.35 0.88
N PRO A 52 9.19 -20.31 0.38
CA PRO A 52 9.91 -21.28 1.22
C PRO A 52 10.89 -20.62 2.20
N TYR A 53 11.23 -19.35 1.99
CA TYR A 53 12.08 -18.55 2.88
C TYR A 53 11.30 -17.82 3.98
N GLY A 54 9.98 -18.03 4.09
CA GLY A 54 9.12 -17.40 5.10
C GLY A 54 8.68 -15.98 4.77
N ILE A 55 8.90 -15.51 3.54
CA ILE A 55 8.50 -14.16 3.09
C ILE A 55 7.12 -14.23 2.45
N TRP A 56 6.23 -13.33 2.86
CA TRP A 56 4.90 -13.14 2.29
C TRP A 56 4.91 -12.17 1.10
N SER A 57 4.25 -12.56 0.03
CA SER A 57 4.03 -11.77 -1.18
C SER A 57 2.57 -11.84 -1.61
N CYS A 58 2.10 -10.81 -2.31
CA CYS A 58 0.75 -10.77 -2.85
C CYS A 58 0.76 -11.13 -4.34
N CYS A 59 -0.16 -12.01 -4.73
CA CYS A 59 -0.40 -12.23 -6.14
C CYS A 59 -1.08 -10.99 -6.78
N LEU A 60 -0.56 -10.58 -7.94
CA LEU A 60 -1.09 -9.46 -8.71
C LEU A 60 -2.45 -9.74 -9.36
N TYR A 61 -2.78 -11.02 -9.56
CA TYR A 61 -4.07 -11.43 -10.09
C TYR A 61 -5.10 -11.53 -8.98
N THR A 62 -6.26 -10.94 -9.21
CA THR A 62 -7.45 -11.16 -8.38
C THR A 62 -7.82 -12.64 -8.38
N LEU A 63 -7.93 -13.23 -7.20
CA LEU A 63 -8.17 -14.66 -6.96
C LEU A 63 -7.13 -15.56 -7.64
N GLY A 64 -5.91 -15.05 -7.87
CA GLY A 64 -4.81 -15.83 -8.41
C GLY A 64 -4.38 -16.96 -7.47
N GLN A 65 -3.76 -18.00 -8.03
CA GLN A 65 -3.26 -19.14 -7.28
C GLN A 65 -1.73 -19.09 -7.18
N CYS A 66 -1.21 -19.23 -5.95
CA CYS A 66 0.22 -19.38 -5.72
C CYS A 66 0.71 -20.72 -6.25
N CYS A 67 1.85 -20.70 -6.93
CA CYS A 67 2.57 -21.91 -7.30
C CYS A 67 3.32 -22.50 -6.08
N ILE A 68 3.77 -23.75 -6.20
CA ILE A 68 4.38 -24.49 -5.09
C ILE A 68 5.70 -23.88 -4.62
N ASP A 69 6.39 -23.17 -5.51
CA ASP A 69 7.61 -22.46 -5.19
C ASP A 69 7.38 -21.19 -4.35
N GLY A 70 6.13 -20.75 -4.21
CA GLY A 70 5.73 -19.60 -3.40
C GLY A 70 6.26 -18.25 -3.89
N VAL A 71 6.87 -18.20 -5.09
CA VAL A 71 7.42 -16.99 -5.70
C VAL A 71 6.87 -16.71 -7.09
N HIS A 72 6.05 -17.63 -7.62
CA HIS A 72 5.23 -17.41 -8.82
C HIS A 72 3.74 -17.55 -8.52
N CYS A 73 2.94 -16.88 -9.35
CA CYS A 73 1.48 -16.94 -9.30
C CYS A 73 0.86 -17.07 -10.69
N CYS A 74 -0.27 -17.78 -10.76
CA CYS A 74 -1.10 -17.91 -11.94
C CYS A 74 -2.45 -17.17 -11.77
N PRO A 75 -3.05 -16.68 -12.88
CA PRO A 75 -4.39 -16.12 -12.85
C PRO A 75 -5.43 -17.13 -12.36
N TYR A 76 -6.58 -16.61 -11.92
CA TYR A 76 -7.70 -17.46 -11.51
C TYR A 76 -8.10 -18.47 -12.61
N GLY A 77 -8.30 -19.73 -12.22
CA GLY A 77 -8.66 -20.82 -13.13
C GLY A 77 -7.49 -21.41 -13.93
N TYR A 78 -6.25 -20.93 -13.73
CA TYR A 78 -5.04 -21.56 -14.24
C TYR A 78 -4.36 -22.41 -13.16
N ARG A 79 -3.62 -23.42 -13.59
CA ARG A 79 -2.82 -24.31 -12.73
C ARG A 79 -1.35 -24.16 -13.05
N CYS A 80 -0.52 -24.07 -12.01
CA CYS A 80 0.92 -24.06 -12.18
C CYS A 80 1.40 -25.43 -12.66
N ASP A 81 2.42 -25.42 -13.50
CA ASP A 81 3.19 -26.60 -13.84
C ASP A 81 4.10 -27.02 -12.67
N SER A 82 4.74 -28.18 -12.78
CA SER A 82 5.64 -28.68 -11.72
C SER A 82 6.86 -27.80 -11.49
N THR A 83 7.29 -27.04 -12.48
CA THR A 83 8.41 -26.09 -12.37
C THR A 83 7.97 -24.70 -11.88
N SER A 84 6.66 -24.45 -11.73
CA SER A 84 6.07 -23.16 -11.36
C SER A 84 6.35 -22.01 -12.33
N THR A 85 6.85 -22.30 -13.54
CA THR A 85 7.21 -21.30 -14.56
C THR A 85 6.08 -21.03 -15.56
N HIS A 86 5.10 -21.93 -15.62
CA HIS A 86 3.99 -21.86 -16.56
C HIS A 86 2.65 -22.13 -15.89
N CYS A 87 1.64 -21.49 -16.44
CA CYS A 87 0.26 -21.58 -16.05
C CYS A 87 -0.55 -22.23 -17.18
N PHE A 88 -1.35 -23.24 -16.83
CA PHE A 88 -2.15 -24.00 -17.77
C PHE A 88 -3.64 -23.90 -17.48
N ARG A 89 -4.45 -23.78 -18.54
CA ARG A 89 -5.90 -23.93 -18.50
C ARG A 89 -6.37 -24.67 -19.75
N GLY A 90 -6.58 -25.98 -19.62
CA GLY A 90 -6.74 -26.86 -20.78
C GLY A 90 -5.49 -26.81 -21.65
N TRP A 91 -5.64 -26.41 -22.92
CA TRP A 91 -4.54 -26.29 -23.88
C TRP A 91 -3.80 -24.94 -23.83
N LEU A 92 -4.32 -23.96 -23.09
CA LEU A 92 -3.69 -22.65 -22.98
C LEU A 92 -2.49 -22.72 -22.03
N LYS A 93 -1.33 -22.24 -22.51
CA LYS A 93 -0.07 -22.14 -21.77
C LYS A 93 0.36 -20.67 -21.70
N LEU A 94 0.59 -20.18 -20.48
CA LEU A 94 1.06 -18.82 -20.22
C LEU A 94 2.32 -18.88 -19.35
N PRO A 95 3.22 -17.90 -19.42
CA PRO A 95 4.25 -17.74 -18.39
C PRO A 95 3.60 -17.36 -17.05
N SER A 96 4.13 -17.90 -15.96
CA SER A 96 3.72 -17.51 -14.61
C SER A 96 4.27 -16.12 -14.26
N SER A 97 3.54 -15.37 -13.44
CA SER A 97 4.01 -14.07 -12.95
C SER A 97 4.85 -14.23 -11.69
N SER A 98 6.03 -13.60 -11.67
CA SER A 98 6.86 -13.52 -10.47
C SER A 98 6.28 -12.52 -9.48
N ILE A 99 6.08 -12.96 -8.24
CA ILE A 99 5.57 -12.14 -7.14
C ILE A 99 6.68 -11.63 -6.22
N ARG A 100 7.97 -11.85 -6.56
CA ARG A 100 9.09 -11.24 -5.83
C ARG A 100 9.08 -9.71 -5.91
N ALA A 101 8.48 -9.17 -6.98
CA ALA A 101 8.29 -7.74 -7.16
C ALA A 101 7.11 -7.18 -6.36
N THR A 102 6.13 -8.02 -5.99
CA THR A 102 4.93 -7.64 -5.21
C THR A 102 5.05 -8.13 -3.77
N LYS A 103 5.79 -7.36 -2.96
CA LYS A 103 5.84 -7.58 -1.51
C LYS A 103 4.47 -7.37 -0.89
N ALA A 104 4.12 -8.24 0.06
CA ALA A 104 2.91 -8.03 0.84
C ALA A 104 3.05 -6.81 1.76
N ILE A 105 1.92 -6.16 2.01
CA ILE A 105 1.89 -4.92 2.77
C ILE A 105 1.95 -5.30 4.24
N GLN A 106 2.86 -4.70 4.99
CA GLN A 106 2.88 -4.88 6.43
C GLN A 106 1.77 -4.02 7.02
N LYS A 107 0.99 -4.57 7.98
CA LYS A 107 0.21 -3.74 8.89
C LYS A 107 1.14 -2.64 9.37
N PRO A 108 0.76 -1.37 9.29
CA PRO A 108 1.44 -0.38 10.09
C PRO A 108 1.37 -0.91 11.52
N GLN A 109 2.50 -1.37 12.05
CA GLN A 109 2.68 -1.46 13.49
C GLN A 109 2.28 -0.08 13.97
N ASP A 110 1.36 0.03 14.92
CA ASP A 110 0.87 1.30 15.43
C ASP A 110 2.02 2.31 15.64
N ILE A 111 2.35 3.06 14.59
CA ILE A 111 3.05 4.33 14.67
C ILE A 111 1.94 5.22 15.20
N LYS A 112 1.77 5.14 16.51
CA LYS A 112 1.11 6.14 17.32
C LYS A 112 1.64 7.48 16.83
N TRP A 113 0.76 8.24 16.18
CA TRP A 113 0.90 9.64 15.79
C TRP A 113 2.13 10.34 16.37
N GLN A 114 3.19 10.44 15.58
CA GLN A 114 4.15 11.54 15.70
C GLN A 114 4.38 12.15 14.33
N LEU A 115 3.40 12.96 13.92
CA LEU A 115 3.74 14.16 13.17
C LEU A 115 4.34 15.13 14.19
N GLN A 116 5.54 15.66 13.90
CA GLN A 116 6.22 16.81 14.53
C GLN A 116 6.89 16.59 15.91
N SER A 117 8.16 16.15 15.91
CA SER A 117 9.31 16.93 16.46
C SER A 117 10.58 16.06 16.65
N GLU A 118 11.44 16.13 15.65
CA GLU A 118 12.91 16.10 15.64
C GLU A 118 13.68 15.99 16.98
N MET A 119 13.66 14.85 17.67
CA MET A 119 14.71 14.58 18.68
C MET A 119 14.97 13.08 18.90
N ALA A 120 16.19 12.64 18.60
CA ALA A 120 16.73 11.34 18.94
C ALA A 120 17.05 11.26 20.45
N HIS A 121 16.45 10.32 21.16
CA HIS A 121 16.72 10.10 22.59
C HIS A 121 18.03 9.31 22.79
N CYS A 122 18.99 9.90 23.48
CA CYS A 122 20.20 9.26 23.97
C CYS A 122 19.99 8.71 25.39
N ASN A 123 20.88 7.82 25.83
CA ASN A 123 20.69 7.13 27.11
C ASN A 123 20.83 8.11 28.31
N GLY A 124 19.86 8.04 29.22
CA GLY A 124 19.74 8.94 30.38
C GLY A 124 19.29 10.34 29.99
N ASN A 125 17.97 10.57 29.86
CA ASN A 125 17.33 11.89 29.73
C ASN A 125 18.01 12.94 28.81
N VAL A 126 18.73 12.50 27.78
CA VAL A 126 19.43 13.37 26.84
C VAL A 126 18.74 13.21 25.48
N TYR A 127 18.42 14.32 24.84
CA TYR A 127 17.71 14.33 23.56
C TYR A 127 18.52 15.18 22.59
N CYS A 128 18.82 14.65 21.39
CA CYS A 128 19.59 15.32 20.35
C CYS A 128 18.74 15.52 19.10
N PRO A 129 18.85 16.66 18.39
CA PRO A 129 18.17 16.86 17.12
C PRO A 129 18.64 15.83 16.07
N VAL A 130 17.85 15.63 15.01
CA VAL A 130 18.14 14.65 13.94
C VAL A 130 19.47 14.90 13.21
N ASP A 131 19.99 16.13 13.24
CA ASP A 131 21.28 16.51 12.66
C ASP A 131 22.48 16.29 13.61
N GLN A 132 22.27 15.70 14.79
CA GLN A 132 23.31 15.42 15.77
C GLN A 132 23.31 13.95 16.22
N PHE A 133 24.50 13.41 16.45
CA PHE A 133 24.73 12.06 16.92
C PHE A 133 24.89 12.01 18.45
N CYS A 134 24.42 10.93 19.08
CA CYS A 134 24.65 10.67 20.50
C CYS A 134 26.12 10.26 20.74
N CYS A 135 26.85 11.02 21.54
CA CYS A 135 28.20 10.68 21.98
C CYS A 135 28.29 10.51 23.50
N LYS A 136 29.29 9.75 23.94
CA LYS A 136 29.62 9.61 25.36
C LYS A 136 30.89 10.39 25.67
N THR A 137 30.82 11.31 26.63
CA THR A 137 31.99 12.06 27.10
C THR A 137 32.97 11.13 27.83
N ALA A 138 34.22 11.58 28.00
CA ALA A 138 35.24 10.83 28.76
C ALA A 138 34.83 10.59 30.23
N ALA A 139 33.92 11.40 30.77
CA ALA A 139 33.32 11.22 32.09
C ALA A 139 32.15 10.21 32.12
N GLY A 140 31.79 9.61 30.98
CA GLY A 140 30.74 8.62 30.85
C GLY A 140 29.32 9.18 30.69
N GLN A 141 29.16 10.48 30.49
CA GLN A 141 27.88 11.16 30.32
C GLN A 141 27.48 11.26 28.84
N TRP A 142 26.19 11.24 28.54
CA TRP A 142 25.68 11.35 27.16
C TRP A 142 25.50 12.81 26.76
N GLY A 143 25.83 13.12 25.50
CA GLY A 143 25.66 14.44 24.90
C GLY A 143 25.52 14.36 23.39
N CYS A 144 25.20 15.48 22.75
CA CYS A 144 24.99 15.59 21.31
C CYS A 144 26.25 16.10 20.60
N CYS A 145 26.66 15.44 19.52
CA CYS A 145 27.77 15.87 18.66
C CYS A 145 27.31 16.04 17.22
N ASN A 146 27.97 16.93 16.49
CA ASN A 146 27.72 17.19 15.06
C ASN A 146 28.76 16.56 14.12
N GLU A 147 29.85 15.98 14.63
CA GLU A 147 30.81 15.19 13.85
C GLU A 147 31.16 13.87 14.55
N MET A 148 31.51 12.84 13.76
CA MET A 148 31.96 11.55 14.30
C MET A 148 33.31 11.73 15.02
N VAL A 149 33.27 11.55 16.34
CA VAL A 149 34.38 11.47 17.31
C VAL A 149 34.86 12.82 17.86
N LEU A 150 35.16 12.80 19.17
CA LEU A 150 35.85 13.84 19.95
C LEU A 150 36.92 14.62 19.18
#